data_AF-A0A921JZE2-F1
#
_entry.id   AF-A0A921JZE2-F1
#
_cell.length_a   1.000
_cell.length_b   1.000
_cell.length_c   1.000
_cell.angle_alpha   90.00
_cell.angle_beta   90.00
_cell.angle_gamma   90.00
#
_symmetry.space_group_name_H-M   'P 1'
#
loop_
_entity.id
_entity.type
_entity.pdbx_description
1 polymer ?
#
loop_
_entity_poly.entity_id
_entity_poly.type
_entity_poly.pdbx_seq_one_letter_code
_entity_poly.pdbx_strand_id
1 'polypeptide(L)' 'MKIIQVYGQNAVRVRNSAGESIMLVDKGIGFKKRRGDLIQQRETTRVFIEKTVK' A
#
# COMPACT_ATOMS: atom_id res chain seq x y z
N MET A 1 5.98 -4.54 -4.37
CA MET A 1 4.73 -3.87 -4.82
C MET A 1 5.03 -2.42 -5.15
N LYS A 2 4.24 -1.75 -6.00
CA LYS A 2 4.50 -0.36 -6.42
C LYS A 2 3.47 0.60 -5.84
N ILE A 3 3.92 1.70 -5.22
CA ILE A 3 3.01 2.71 -4.65
C ILE A 3 2.28 3.43 -5.78
N ILE A 4 0.96 3.49 -5.69
CA ILE A 4 0.11 4.27 -6.58
C ILE A 4 -0.40 5.55 -5.90
N GLN A 5 -0.51 5.56 -4.56
CA GLN A 5 -0.88 6.73 -3.78
C GLN A 5 -0.32 6.65 -2.35
N VAL A 6 0.12 7.78 -1.81
CA VAL A 6 0.50 7.91 -0.39
C VAL A 6 -0.60 8.69 0.31
N TYR A 7 -1.17 8.15 1.38
CA TYR A 7 -2.20 8.82 2.18
C TYR A 7 -1.62 9.53 3.41
N GLY A 8 -0.43 9.13 3.83
CA GLY A 8 0.29 9.73 4.95
C GLY A 8 1.48 8.86 5.35
N GLN A 9 2.06 9.12 6.52
CA GLN A 9 3.24 8.39 6.98
C GLN A 9 2.98 6.89 7.24
N ASN A 10 1.72 6.50 7.49
CA ASN A 10 1.36 5.15 7.94
C ASN A 10 0.41 4.40 7.00
N ALA A 11 0.07 4.96 5.84
CA ALA A 11 -0.86 4.33 4.90
C ALA A 11 -0.50 4.66 3.45
N VAL A 12 -0.47 3.61 2.62
CA VAL A 12 -0.19 3.71 1.18
C VAL A 12 -1.13 2.80 0.38
N ARG A 13 -1.54 3.25 -0.80
CA ARG A 13 -2.16 2.39 -1.81
C ARG A 13 -1.08 1.88 -2.74
N VAL A 14 -1.08 0.58 -3.00
CA VAL A 14 -0.12 -0.06 -3.91
C VAL A 14 -0.84 -0.90 -4.95
N ARG A 15 -0.11 -1.19 -6.03
CA ARG A 15 -0.47 -2.26 -6.96
C ARG A 15 0.42 -3.47 -6.70
N ASN A 16 -0.19 -4.62 -6.46
CA ASN A 16 0.54 -5.88 -6.31
C ASN A 16 0.90 -6.48 -7.69
N SER A 17 1.56 -7.64 -7.69
CA SER A 17 1.97 -8.34 -8.92
C SER A 17 0.79 -8.88 -9.73
N ALA A 18 -0.35 -9.15 -9.08
CA ALA A 18 -1.58 -9.58 -9.74
C ALA A 18 -2.36 -8.41 -10.39
N GLY A 19 -1.87 -7.17 -10.27
CA GLY A 19 -2.53 -5.97 -10.78
C GLY A 19 -3.61 -5.42 -9.85
N GLU A 20 -3.83 -6.03 -8.69
CA GLU A 20 -4.84 -5.61 -7.72
C GLU A 20 -4.39 -4.35 -6.99
N SER A 21 -5.36 -3.50 -6.70
CA SER A 21 -5.19 -2.31 -5.88
C SER A 21 -5.48 -2.65 -4.42
N ILE A 22 -4.46 -2.55 -3.56
CA ILE A 22 -4.57 -2.84 -2.13
C ILE A 22 -4.08 -1.67 -1.30
N MET A 23 -4.64 -1.51 -0.10
CA MET A 23 -4.16 -0.54 0.89
C MET A 23 -3.31 -1.26 1.93
N LEU A 24 -2.12 -0.71 2.18
CA LEU A 24 -1.19 -1.17 3.21
C LEU A 24 -1.16 -0.15 4.34
N VAL A 25 -1.29 -0.63 5.58
CA VAL A 25 -1.20 0.18 6.79
C VAL A 25 -0.15 -0.43 7.72
N ASP A 26 0.87 0.36 8.02
CA ASP A 26 1.95 0.01 8.95
C ASP A 26 2.68 1.28 9.42
N LYS A 27 3.34 1.25 10.57
CA LYS A 27 4.06 2.40 11.12
C LYS A 27 5.22 2.81 10.19
N GLY A 28 5.18 4.05 9.71
CA GLY A 28 6.21 4.64 8.87
C GLY A 28 6.25 4.12 7.42
N ILE A 29 5.27 3.34 6.99
CA ILE A 29 5.26 2.73 5.65
C ILE A 29 5.27 3.76 4.50
N GLY A 30 4.67 4.93 4.72
CA GLY A 30 4.64 6.06 3.78
C GLY A 30 5.69 7.14 4.07
N PHE A 31 6.50 7.00 5.12
CA PHE A 31 7.51 7.99 5.47
C PHE A 31 8.56 8.13 4.35
N LYS A 32 8.72 9.36 3.85
CA LYS A 32 9.59 9.70 2.70
C LYS A 32 9.30 8.89 1.43
N LYS A 33 8.08 8.34 1.28
CA LYS A 33 7.66 7.62 0.09
C LYS A 33 6.88 8.53 -0.85
N ARG A 34 6.89 8.16 -2.14
CA ARG A 34 6.13 8.81 -3.22
C ARG A 34 5.55 7.78 -4.17
N ARG A 35 4.61 8.24 -5.01
CA ARG A 35 4.05 7.42 -6.10
C ARG A 35 5.19 6.90 -6.98
N GLY A 36 5.14 5.61 -7.29
CA GLY A 36 6.13 4.91 -8.10
C GLY A 36 7.20 4.17 -7.32
N ASP A 37 7.42 4.50 -6.04
CA ASP A 37 8.37 3.79 -5.21
C ASP A 37 7.97 2.33 -5.01
N LEU A 38 8.97 1.47 -4.87
CA LEU A 38 8.78 0.09 -4.48
C LEU A 38 8.66 -0.02 -2.96
N ILE A 39 7.81 -0.93 -2.54
CA ILE A 39 7.61 -1.28 -1.14
C ILE A 39 7.57 -2.79 -0.94
N GLN A 40 8.11 -3.21 0.20
CA GLN A 40 8.04 -4.57 0.71
C GLN A 40 7.05 -4.59 1.87
N GLN A 41 6.19 -5.61 1.90
CA GLN A 41 5.29 -5.85 3.01
C GLN A 41 6.08 -6.44 4.17
N ARG A 42 5.81 -5.98 5.40
CA ARG A 42 6.33 -6.56 6.64
C ARG A 42 5.27 -7.47 7.24
N GLU A 43 5.66 -8.33 8.16
CA GLU A 43 4.73 -9.19 8.91
C GLU A 43 3.67 -8.37 9.67
N THR A 44 4.04 -7.18 10.14
CA THR A 44 3.16 -6.24 10.86
C THR A 44 2.20 -5.47 9.96
N THR A 45 2.39 -5.52 8.63
CA THR A 45 1.63 -4.71 7.69
C THR A 45 0.21 -5.25 7.55
N ARG A 46 -0.78 -4.43 7.89
CA ARG A 46 -2.18 -4.73 7.65
C ARG A 46 -2.52 -4.48 6.19
N VAL A 47 -3.15 -5.46 5.54
CA VAL A 47 -3.52 -5.40 4.13
C VAL A 47 -5.03 -5.33 4.01
N PHE A 48 -5.54 -4.32 3.30
CA PHE A 48 -6.94 -4.17 2.97
C PHE A 48 -7.11 -4.28 1.46
N ILE A 49 -7.96 -5.22 1.04
CA ILE A 49 -8.33 -5.43 -0.35
C ILE A 49 -9.71 -4.79 -0.55
N GLU A 50 -9.82 -3.93 -1.54
CA GLU A 50 -11.10 -3.31 -1.91
C GLU A 50 -12.04 -4.39 -2.45
N LYS A 51 -13.13 -4.68 -1.72
CA LYS A 51 -14.22 -5.53 -2.22
C LYS A 51 -15.31 -4.63 -2.78
N THR A 52 -15.49 -4.64 -4.09
CA THR A 52 -16.68 -4.07 -4.72
C THR A 52 -17.84 -5.01 -4.44
N VAL A 53 -18.75 -4.62 -3.54
CA VAL A 53 -20.04 -5.30 -3.41
C VAL A 53 -20.91 -4.78 -4.57
N LYS A 54 -21.28 -5.67 -5.47
CA LYS A 54 -22.24 -5.38 -6.56
C LYS A 54 -23.66 -5.40 -6.02
#